data_AF-A0A843ESQ7-F1
#
_entry.id   AF-A0A843ESQ7-F1
#
_cell.length_a   1.000
_cell.length_b   1.000
_cell.length_c   1.000
_cell.angle_alpha   90.00
_cell.angle_beta   90.00
_cell.angle_gamma   90.00
#
_symmetry.space_group_name_H-M   'P 1'
#
loop_
_entity.id
_entity.type
_entity.pdbx_description
1 polymer ?
#
loop_
_entity_poly.entity_id
_entity_poly.type
_entity_poly.pdbx_seq_one_letter_code
_entity_poly.pdbx_strand_id
1 'polypeptide(L)' 'MSDSLRMMDSKHYTVPSFVDEIWDRMFEGTSFVSVTIPEPISRIGDRAFANCVNLEKVELPRTLRSIGSEAF' A
#
# COMPACT_ATOMS: atom_id res chain seq x y z
N MET A 1 13.70 17.86 -29.67
CA MET A 1 14.32 17.08 -28.58
C MET A 1 14.13 17.86 -27.30
N SER A 2 12.95 17.79 -26.72
CA SER A 2 12.66 18.32 -25.40
C SER A 2 12.24 17.13 -24.58
N ASP A 3 13.11 16.74 -23.65
CA ASP A 3 12.88 15.77 -22.59
C ASP A 3 11.67 16.20 -21.75
N SER A 4 10.48 16.00 -22.28
CA SER A 4 9.27 15.89 -21.50
C SER A 4 9.15 14.43 -21.14
N LEU A 5 10.03 14.03 -20.22
CA LEU A 5 9.92 12.82 -19.44
C LEU A 5 8.51 12.84 -18.85
N ARG A 6 7.58 12.15 -19.51
CA ARG A 6 6.37 11.67 -18.88
C ARG A 6 6.86 10.72 -17.80
N MET A 7 7.21 11.26 -16.64
CA MET A 7 7.23 10.51 -15.40
C MET A 7 5.78 10.10 -15.17
N MET A 8 5.38 9.03 -15.84
CA MET A 8 4.06 8.42 -15.73
C MET A 8 3.92 7.98 -14.28
N ASP A 9 3.28 8.83 -13.49
CA ASP A 9 2.50 8.51 -12.29
C ASP A 9 3.04 7.36 -11.44
N SER A 10 4.24 7.51 -10.85
CA SER A 10 4.60 6.69 -9.69
C SER A 10 3.67 7.05 -8.53
N LYS A 11 2.51 6.41 -8.49
CA LYS A 11 1.46 6.64 -7.51
C LYS A 11 1.89 6.01 -6.19
N HIS A 12 2.72 6.75 -5.46
CA HIS A 12 3.02 6.48 -4.06
C HIS A 12 1.78 6.80 -3.22
N TYR A 13 1.41 5.90 -2.32
CA TYR A 13 0.33 6.12 -1.37
C TYR A 13 0.85 6.00 0.06
N THR A 14 0.51 6.98 0.90
CA THR A 14 0.75 6.91 2.34
C THR A 14 -0.59 6.69 3.02
N VAL A 15 -0.72 5.60 3.77
CA VAL A 15 -1.93 5.33 4.54
C VAL A 15 -2.03 6.40 5.64
N PRO A 16 -3.19 7.06 5.86
CA PRO A 16 -3.31 8.08 6.89
C PRO A 16 -3.04 7.52 8.29
N SER A 17 -2.29 8.23 9.14
CA SER A 17 -1.88 7.75 10.47
C SER A 17 -3.01 7.73 11.52
N PHE A 18 -4.22 8.18 11.18
CA PHE A 18 -5.37 8.10 12.09
C PHE A 18 -6.15 6.80 11.97
N VAL A 19 -5.77 5.89 11.06
CA VAL A 19 -6.35 4.54 11.03
C VAL A 19 -5.49 3.58 11.86
N ASP A 20 -6.16 2.70 12.61
CA ASP A 20 -5.48 1.68 13.44
C ASP A 20 -5.19 0.38 12.67
N GLU A 21 -5.93 0.16 11.58
CA GLU A 21 -5.92 -1.06 10.81
C GLU A 21 -6.20 -0.79 9.32
N ILE A 22 -5.60 -1.60 8.45
CA ILE A 22 -5.99 -1.71 7.04
C ILE A 22 -6.93 -2.90 6.93
N TRP A 23 -8.14 -2.66 6.42
CA TRP A 23 -9.18 -3.67 6.36
C TRP A 23 -9.04 -4.60 5.15
N ASP A 24 -9.82 -5.68 5.20
CA ASP A 24 -9.85 -6.69 4.14
C ASP A 24 -10.24 -6.05 2.80
N ARG A 25 -9.49 -6.37 1.74
CA ARG A 25 -9.67 -5.85 0.37
C ARG A 25 -9.65 -4.33 0.20
N MET A 26 -9.20 -3.56 1.19
CA MET A 26 -9.29 -2.08 1.19
C MET A 26 -8.62 -1.43 -0.05
N PHE A 27 -7.51 -2.00 -0.50
CA PHE A 27 -6.74 -1.51 -1.65
C PHE A 27 -6.65 -2.57 -2.76
N GLU A 28 -7.56 -3.55 -2.78
CA GLU A 28 -7.57 -4.60 -3.81
C GLU A 28 -7.67 -3.99 -5.22
N GLY A 29 -6.78 -4.42 -6.12
CA GLY A 29 -6.76 -3.99 -7.53
C GLY A 29 -6.30 -2.55 -7.74
N THR A 30 -5.77 -1.88 -6.72
CA THR A 30 -5.22 -0.52 -6.89
C THR A 30 -3.93 -0.52 -7.69
N SER A 31 -3.66 0.59 -8.37
CA SER A 31 -2.49 0.75 -9.24
C SER A 31 -1.31 1.43 -8.54
N PHE A 32 -1.17 1.25 -7.22
CA PHE A 32 -0.04 1.83 -6.48
C PHE A 32 1.26 1.19 -6.92
N VAL A 33 2.32 2.01 -7.00
CA VAL A 33 3.69 1.52 -7.23
C VAL A 33 4.40 1.30 -5.90
N SER A 34 4.10 2.14 -4.92
CA SER A 34 4.60 2.00 -3.57
C SER A 34 3.61 2.45 -2.51
N VAL A 35 3.68 1.82 -1.34
CA VAL A 35 2.83 2.14 -0.19
C VAL A 35 3.70 2.33 1.05
N THR A 36 3.48 3.41 1.80
CA THR A 36 4.00 3.56 3.16
C THR A 36 2.85 3.40 4.16
N ILE A 37 3.00 2.46 5.08
CA ILE A 37 2.06 2.18 6.16
C ILE A 37 2.68 2.74 7.45
N PRO A 38 2.22 3.90 7.96
CA PRO A 38 2.79 4.50 9.16
C PRO A 38 2.27 3.85 10.45
N GLU A 39 2.92 4.19 11.56
CA GLU A 39 2.36 3.95 12.90
C GLU A 39 1.07 4.80 13.09
N PRO A 40 0.08 4.31 13.85
CA PRO A 40 0.10 3.16 14.76
C PRO A 40 -0.43 1.84 14.16
N ILE A 41 -0.56 1.73 12.83
CA ILE A 41 -1.25 0.61 12.18
C ILE A 41 -0.69 -0.73 12.67
N SER A 42 -1.59 -1.59 13.17
CA SER A 42 -1.22 -2.85 13.81
C SER A 42 -1.71 -4.09 13.05
N ARG A 43 -2.61 -3.93 12.07
CA ARG A 43 -3.15 -5.02 11.27
C ARG A 43 -3.29 -4.65 9.79
N ILE A 44 -3.00 -5.61 8.92
CA ILE A 44 -3.35 -5.61 7.50
C ILE A 44 -4.32 -6.78 7.26
N GLY A 45 -5.49 -6.48 6.69
CA GLY A 45 -6.57 -7.43 6.46
C GLY A 45 -6.34 -8.40 5.30
N ASP A 46 -7.26 -9.36 5.17
CA ASP A 46 -7.23 -10.35 4.11
C ASP A 46 -7.36 -9.67 2.74
N ARG A 47 -6.52 -10.05 1.78
CA ARG A 47 -6.52 -9.48 0.42
C ARG A 47 -6.38 -7.95 0.37
N ALA A 48 -5.86 -7.30 1.41
CA ALA A 48 -5.80 -5.84 1.52
C ALA A 48 -5.18 -5.16 0.28
N PHE A 49 -4.12 -5.74 -0.28
CA PHE A 49 -3.45 -5.29 -1.52
C PHE A 49 -3.46 -6.38 -2.61
N ALA A 50 -4.39 -7.34 -2.54
CA ALA A 50 -4.51 -8.34 -3.59
C ALA A 50 -4.72 -7.68 -4.96
N ASN A 51 -4.22 -8.30 -6.02
CA ASN A 51 -4.35 -7.79 -7.39
C ASN A 51 -3.72 -6.39 -7.64
N CYS A 52 -2.88 -5.87 -6.73
CA CYS A 52 -2.10 -4.66 -6.98
C CYS A 52 -0.91 -4.95 -7.91
N VAL A 53 -1.16 -5.15 -9.19
CA VAL A 53 -0.18 -5.67 -10.18
C VAL A 53 1.08 -4.81 -10.36
N ASN A 54 1.03 -3.54 -9.99
CA ASN A 54 2.15 -2.60 -10.11
C ASN A 54 2.87 -2.34 -8.78
N LEU A 55 2.42 -2.97 -7.67
CA LEU A 55 2.96 -2.69 -6.34
C LEU A 55 4.35 -3.33 -6.19
N GLU A 56 5.39 -2.49 -6.21
CA GLU A 56 6.78 -2.91 -6.13
C GLU A 56 7.35 -2.80 -4.72
N LYS A 57 6.83 -1.88 -3.90
CA LYS A 57 7.38 -1.58 -2.57
C LYS A 57 6.31 -1.29 -1.53
N VAL A 58 6.42 -1.94 -0.37
CA VAL A 58 5.62 -1.63 0.81
C VAL A 58 6.55 -1.38 2.00
N GLU A 59 6.42 -0.22 2.64
CA GLU A 59 7.10 0.09 3.90
C GLU A 59 6.15 -0.19 5.05
N LEU A 60 6.50 -1.16 5.91
CA LEU A 60 5.69 -1.61 7.03
C LEU A 60 6.07 -0.88 8.33
N PRO A 61 5.11 -0.58 9.22
CA PRO A 61 5.40 0.05 10.49
C PRO A 61 5.92 -0.99 11.48
N ARG A 62 6.66 -0.54 12.49
CA ARG A 62 7.16 -1.41 13.57
C ARG A 62 6.03 -1.95 14.46
N THR A 63 4.88 -1.30 14.44
CA THR A 63 3.68 -1.65 15.22
C THR A 63 2.87 -2.79 14.60
N LEU A 64 3.18 -3.22 13.37
CA LEU A 64 2.42 -4.26 12.66
C LEU A 64 2.52 -5.61 13.39
N ARG A 65 1.37 -6.20 13.72
CA ARG A 65 1.25 -7.46 14.46
C ARG A 65 0.64 -8.58 13.63
N SER A 66 -0.20 -8.26 12.66
CA SER A 66 -0.92 -9.25 11.86
C SER A 66 -1.05 -8.84 10.39
N ILE A 67 -0.89 -9.84 9.52
CA ILE A 67 -1.08 -9.74 8.08
C ILE A 67 -2.05 -10.84 7.68
N GLY A 68 -3.14 -10.45 7.01
CA GLY A 68 -4.17 -11.36 6.54
C GLY A 68 -3.72 -12.27 5.40
N SER A 69 -4.55 -13.25 5.08
CA SER A 69 -4.33 -14.16 3.96
C SER A 69 -4.36 -13.40 2.63
N GLU A 70 -3.43 -13.73 1.72
CA GLU A 70 -3.31 -13.09 0.39
C GLU A 70 -3.22 -11.55 0.44
N ALA A 71 -2.74 -10.97 1.55
CA ALA A 71 -2.75 -9.52 1.75
C ALA A 71 -1.94 -8.71 0.74
N PHE A 72 -0.99 -9.33 0.03
CA PHE A 72 -0.13 -8.72 -0.99
C PHE A 72 -0.06 -9.60 -2.22
#